data_AF-D3IJ35-F1
#
_entry.id   AF-D3IJ35-F1
#
_cell.length_a   1.000
_cell.length_b   1.000
_cell.length_c   1.000
_cell.angle_alpha   90.00
_cell.angle_beta   90.00
_cell.angle_gamma   90.00
#
_symmetry.space_group_name_H-M   'P 1'
#
loop_
_entity.id
_entity.type
_entity.pdbx_description
1 polymer ?
#
loop_
_entity_poly.entity_id
_entity_poly.type
_entity_poly.pdbx_seq_one_letter_code
_entity_poly.pdbx_strand_id
1 'polypeptide(L)'
;MKKQHFLRLYALMALLCMQTYTLLAADVYSLSVDKPARMYVKTGASGHKNTFIMHNYGNIVQKNFHYKATINGKVVDERTVTFATPLVANGLTGLTINIPPQSKAGDYELVLDVTQINGKPNGSPGKIAKLPITAINKLPTCRVVFEDYTANWCPWCPSGIAVMRQMAKKHPNDFFGIVAHDGDVMGIKGYNVPATPHTGLPTVWASRANKVEGFTGELYYQMTKQRGAMMDVDVKAQWNRQGKSIDVQSTTTFRATTNNARYALAYVLIENRIQRNDWAQRNGYSGSTSYLGLNPELDYFIKSSDPIKNFVFEDVARSHIGIANGLDGSLPQSVVADRPIVHKSALNGIGDWVTVFNKNNLTVVVLVIDNTTHSIVNAARCVVKPYTATDIETPKATAERVEVARFNLTGRRLSAPEPGVNIIKYSDGTVQKVFVR
;
A
#
# COMPACT_ATOMS: atom_id res chain seq x y z
N MET A 1 -43.11 -32.74 -49.61
CA MET A 1 -41.99 -32.40 -48.70
C MET A 1 -41.64 -33.60 -47.83
N LYS A 2 -40.40 -34.10 -47.84
CA LYS A 2 -39.99 -35.24 -46.99
C LYS A 2 -40.10 -34.86 -45.52
N LYS A 3 -40.62 -35.76 -44.68
CA LYS A 3 -40.88 -35.63 -43.22
C LYS A 3 -39.74 -34.96 -42.43
N GLN A 4 -38.50 -35.17 -42.89
CA GLN A 4 -37.28 -34.61 -42.32
C GLN A 4 -37.12 -33.09 -42.52
N HIS A 5 -37.60 -32.52 -43.63
CA HIS A 5 -37.61 -31.06 -43.85
C HIS A 5 -38.68 -30.38 -43.00
N PHE A 6 -39.81 -31.05 -42.76
CA PHE A 6 -40.86 -30.58 -41.87
C PHE A 6 -40.38 -30.51 -40.41
N LEU A 7 -39.68 -31.55 -39.92
CA LEU A 7 -39.08 -31.53 -38.57
C LEU A 7 -38.02 -30.42 -38.41
N ARG A 8 -37.16 -30.21 -39.42
CA ARG A 8 -36.16 -29.14 -39.39
C ARG A 8 -36.80 -27.75 -39.35
N LEU A 9 -37.89 -27.54 -40.09
CA LEU A 9 -38.63 -26.27 -40.09
C LEU A 9 -39.32 -26.03 -38.74
N TYR A 10 -39.90 -27.06 -38.11
CA TYR A 10 -40.46 -26.96 -36.76
C TYR A 10 -39.38 -26.64 -35.71
N ALA A 11 -38.21 -27.28 -35.77
CA ALA A 11 -37.10 -26.96 -34.88
C ALA A 11 -36.62 -25.52 -35.06
N LEU A 12 -36.55 -25.03 -36.31
CA LEU A 12 -36.16 -23.65 -36.60
C LEU A 12 -37.19 -22.64 -36.08
N MET A 13 -38.49 -22.88 -36.32
CA MET A 13 -39.56 -22.02 -35.77
C MET A 13 -39.58 -22.04 -34.24
N ALA A 14 -39.37 -23.20 -33.60
CA ALA A 14 -39.27 -23.27 -32.15
C ALA A 14 -38.09 -22.46 -31.62
N LEU A 15 -36.94 -22.49 -32.31
CA LEU A 15 -35.78 -21.67 -31.98
C LEU A 15 -36.07 -20.17 -32.13
N LEU A 16 -36.68 -19.77 -33.24
CA LEU A 16 -37.07 -18.38 -33.52
C LEU A 16 -38.10 -17.86 -32.51
N CYS A 17 -39.10 -18.66 -32.16
CA CYS A 17 -40.08 -18.34 -31.11
C CYS A 17 -39.43 -18.25 -29.72
N MET A 18 -38.46 -19.11 -29.40
CA MET A 18 -37.69 -18.98 -28.16
C MET A 18 -36.88 -17.69 -28.14
N GLN A 19 -36.23 -17.34 -29.25
CA GLN A 19 -35.44 -16.11 -29.36
C GLN A 19 -36.31 -14.84 -29.23
N THR A 20 -37.45 -14.79 -29.91
CA THR A 20 -38.38 -13.65 -29.78
C THR A 20 -38.99 -13.56 -28.38
N TYR A 21 -39.31 -14.70 -27.75
CA TYR A 21 -39.76 -14.74 -26.36
C TYR A 21 -38.68 -14.24 -25.39
N THR A 22 -37.41 -14.60 -25.60
CA THR A 22 -36.31 -14.09 -24.75
C THR A 22 -36.09 -12.59 -24.90
N LEU A 23 -36.24 -12.03 -26.11
CA LEU A 23 -36.15 -10.59 -26.37
C LEU A 23 -37.31 -9.84 -25.72
N LEU A 24 -38.55 -10.29 -25.91
CA LEU A 24 -39.73 -9.69 -25.29
C LEU A 24 -39.74 -9.83 -23.75
N ALA A 25 -39.26 -10.96 -23.22
CA ALA A 25 -39.10 -11.15 -21.78
C ALA A 25 -38.01 -10.23 -21.19
N ALA A 26 -36.99 -9.87 -21.96
CA ALA A 26 -35.95 -8.91 -21.55
C ALA A 26 -36.47 -7.47 -21.44
N ASP A 27 -37.57 -7.12 -22.12
CA ASP A 27 -38.20 -5.80 -22.02
C ASP A 27 -39.26 -5.73 -20.91
N VAL A 28 -39.76 -6.88 -20.44
CA VAL A 28 -40.84 -6.97 -19.43
C VAL A 28 -40.28 -7.42 -18.07
N TYR A 29 -39.68 -8.60 -17.98
CA TYR A 29 -39.19 -9.20 -16.74
C TYR A 29 -37.67 -9.07 -16.67
N SER A 30 -37.19 -7.87 -16.34
CA SER A 30 -35.77 -7.53 -16.44
C SER A 30 -35.24 -6.87 -15.19
N LEU A 31 -34.47 -7.65 -14.43
CA LEU A 31 -33.72 -7.18 -13.27
C LEU A 31 -32.24 -7.47 -13.53
N SER A 32 -31.45 -6.42 -13.70
CA SER A 32 -30.00 -6.53 -13.86
C SER A 32 -29.30 -6.32 -12.53
N VAL A 33 -28.11 -6.88 -12.38
CA VAL A 33 -27.30 -6.78 -11.18
C VAL A 33 -25.98 -6.09 -11.51
N ASP A 34 -25.61 -5.07 -10.75
CA ASP A 34 -24.34 -4.37 -10.92
C ASP A 34 -23.15 -5.29 -10.64
N LYS A 35 -22.04 -5.04 -11.33
CA LYS A 35 -20.78 -5.74 -11.09
C LYS A 35 -20.20 -5.30 -9.74
N PRO A 36 -20.12 -6.18 -8.73
CA PRO A 36 -19.57 -5.80 -7.44
C PRO A 36 -18.04 -5.69 -7.49
N ALA A 37 -17.48 -4.91 -6.56
CA ALA A 37 -16.04 -4.86 -6.31
C ALA A 37 -15.53 -6.16 -5.65
N ARG A 38 -14.23 -6.43 -5.79
CA ARG A 38 -13.59 -7.58 -5.12
C ARG A 38 -13.69 -7.45 -3.60
N MET A 39 -14.02 -8.56 -2.95
CA MET A 39 -14.11 -8.67 -1.49
C MET A 39 -12.92 -9.45 -0.93
N TYR A 40 -12.36 -9.00 0.20
CA TYR A 40 -11.36 -9.75 0.96
C TYR A 40 -11.97 -10.28 2.26
N VAL A 41 -11.78 -11.57 2.52
CA VAL A 41 -12.31 -12.24 3.72
C VAL A 41 -11.21 -12.99 4.46
N LYS A 42 -11.28 -13.04 5.79
CA LYS A 42 -10.36 -13.87 6.57
C LYS A 42 -10.85 -15.32 6.52
N THR A 43 -9.96 -16.27 6.27
CA THR A 43 -10.30 -17.70 6.30
C THR A 43 -10.91 -18.09 7.65
N GLY A 44 -12.02 -18.83 7.62
CA GLY A 44 -12.76 -19.26 8.80
C GLY A 44 -13.59 -18.18 9.51
N ALA A 45 -13.50 -16.91 9.10
CA ALA A 45 -14.34 -15.86 9.68
C ALA A 45 -15.77 -15.91 9.10
N SER A 46 -16.75 -15.69 9.98
CA SER A 46 -18.18 -15.65 9.65
C SER A 46 -18.72 -14.22 9.70
N GLY A 47 -19.97 -14.03 9.26
CA GLY A 47 -20.64 -12.72 9.30
C GLY A 47 -20.31 -11.79 8.13
N HIS A 48 -19.50 -12.24 7.17
CA HIS A 48 -19.23 -11.52 5.94
C HIS A 48 -20.52 -11.36 5.11
N LYS A 49 -20.73 -10.17 4.56
CA LYS A 49 -21.90 -9.82 3.75
C LYS A 49 -21.47 -9.01 2.54
N ASN A 50 -22.17 -9.18 1.43
CA ASN A 50 -22.07 -8.29 0.26
C ASN A 50 -23.46 -7.86 -0.18
N THR A 51 -23.61 -6.58 -0.54
CA THR A 51 -24.84 -6.03 -1.10
C THR A 51 -24.70 -5.89 -2.61
N PHE A 52 -25.58 -6.55 -3.35
CA PHE A 52 -25.71 -6.43 -4.80
C PHE A 52 -26.76 -5.36 -5.12
N ILE A 53 -26.40 -4.41 -5.97
CA ILE A 53 -27.35 -3.41 -6.47
C ILE A 53 -28.02 -3.96 -7.70
N MET A 54 -29.35 -3.83 -7.76
CA MET A 54 -30.18 -4.37 -8.83
C MET A 54 -31.05 -3.28 -9.44
N HIS A 55 -31.19 -3.30 -10.77
CA HIS A 55 -31.92 -2.30 -11.56
C HIS A 55 -33.06 -2.94 -12.33
N ASN A 56 -34.27 -2.42 -12.15
CA ASN A 56 -35.41 -2.79 -12.97
C ASN A 56 -35.35 -2.06 -14.31
N TYR A 57 -34.87 -2.74 -15.35
CA TYR A 57 -34.94 -2.24 -16.73
C TYR A 57 -36.17 -2.74 -17.48
N GLY A 58 -37.04 -3.51 -16.83
CA GLY A 58 -38.32 -3.91 -17.38
C GLY A 58 -39.31 -2.75 -17.40
N ASN A 59 -40.32 -2.85 -18.25
CA ASN A 59 -41.40 -1.87 -18.36
C ASN A 59 -42.57 -2.11 -17.39
N ILE A 60 -42.47 -3.09 -16.48
CA ILE A 60 -43.49 -3.37 -15.46
C ILE A 60 -42.97 -3.19 -14.03
N VAL A 61 -43.91 -3.06 -13.10
CA VAL A 61 -43.62 -3.12 -11.65
C VAL A 61 -43.25 -4.55 -11.25
N GLN A 62 -42.12 -4.70 -10.57
CA GLN A 62 -41.64 -5.97 -10.03
C GLN A 62 -42.00 -6.07 -8.54
N LYS A 63 -42.66 -7.15 -8.15
CA LYS A 63 -43.12 -7.40 -6.77
C LYS A 63 -42.19 -8.34 -6.03
N ASN A 64 -41.62 -9.31 -6.74
CA ASN A 64 -40.65 -10.24 -6.20
C ASN A 64 -39.67 -10.72 -7.27
N PHE A 65 -38.58 -11.34 -6.81
CA PHE A 65 -37.64 -12.06 -7.64
C PHE A 65 -37.16 -13.33 -6.94
N HIS A 66 -36.74 -14.33 -7.72
CA HIS A 66 -36.06 -15.53 -7.24
C HIS A 66 -34.61 -15.49 -7.72
N TYR A 67 -33.68 -15.87 -6.85
CA TYR A 67 -32.27 -15.93 -7.20
C TYR A 67 -31.62 -17.18 -6.62
N LYS A 68 -30.49 -17.53 -7.22
CA LYS A 68 -29.58 -18.58 -6.77
C LYS A 68 -28.16 -18.03 -6.69
N ALA A 69 -27.54 -18.14 -5.52
CA ALA A 69 -26.14 -17.79 -5.29
C ALA A 69 -25.31 -19.07 -5.14
N THR A 70 -24.18 -19.13 -5.84
CA THR A 70 -23.27 -20.28 -5.77
C THR A 70 -21.83 -19.86 -5.55
N ILE A 71 -21.06 -20.66 -4.79
CA ILE A 71 -19.61 -20.59 -4.70
C ILE A 71 -19.05 -21.96 -5.08
N ASN A 72 -18.12 -22.01 -6.03
CA ASN A 72 -17.55 -23.28 -6.54
C ASN A 72 -18.64 -24.29 -6.95
N GLY A 73 -19.71 -23.81 -7.59
CA GLY A 73 -20.84 -24.62 -8.04
C GLY A 73 -21.80 -25.10 -6.94
N LYS A 74 -21.50 -24.87 -5.65
CA LYS A 74 -22.40 -25.22 -4.54
C LYS A 74 -23.32 -24.05 -4.22
N VAL A 75 -24.61 -24.33 -4.00
CA VAL A 75 -25.60 -23.33 -3.58
C VAL A 75 -25.27 -22.86 -2.18
N VAL A 76 -25.19 -21.54 -2.00
CA VAL A 76 -24.90 -20.90 -0.71
C VAL A 76 -26.07 -20.08 -0.17
N ASP A 77 -26.94 -19.59 -1.06
CA ASP A 77 -28.23 -18.96 -0.74
C ASP A 77 -29.13 -19.12 -1.97
N GLU A 78 -30.41 -19.40 -1.79
CA GLU A 78 -31.40 -19.53 -2.87
C GLU A 78 -32.78 -19.30 -2.27
N ARG A 79 -33.46 -18.25 -2.73
CA ARG A 79 -34.79 -17.90 -2.22
C ARG A 79 -35.49 -16.87 -3.10
N THR A 80 -36.80 -16.80 -2.90
CA THR A 80 -37.63 -15.70 -3.41
C THR A 80 -37.62 -14.54 -2.42
N VAL A 81 -37.38 -13.33 -2.93
CA VAL A 81 -37.41 -12.09 -2.18
C VAL A 81 -38.59 -11.26 -2.66
N THR A 82 -39.46 -10.88 -1.72
CA THR A 82 -40.55 -9.94 -1.96
C THR A 82 -40.08 -8.55 -1.59
N PHE A 83 -40.28 -7.58 -2.49
CA PHE A 83 -39.94 -6.20 -2.20
C PHE A 83 -40.91 -5.61 -1.18
N ALA A 84 -40.40 -4.93 -0.16
CA ALA A 84 -41.24 -4.22 0.82
C ALA A 84 -42.09 -3.14 0.13
N THR A 85 -41.51 -2.48 -0.87
CA THR A 85 -42.21 -1.60 -1.81
C THR A 85 -41.96 -2.14 -3.21
N PRO A 86 -42.98 -2.45 -4.01
CA PRO A 86 -42.81 -2.95 -5.38
C PRO A 86 -41.87 -2.05 -6.19
N LEU A 87 -40.91 -2.67 -6.88
CA LEU A 87 -39.87 -1.97 -7.63
C LEU A 87 -40.45 -1.51 -8.98
N VAL A 88 -40.63 -0.20 -9.11
CA VAL A 88 -41.10 0.43 -10.35
C VAL A 88 -40.05 0.35 -11.47
N ALA A 89 -40.46 0.59 -12.71
CA ALA A 89 -39.53 0.68 -13.85
C ALA A 89 -38.46 1.77 -13.59
N ASN A 90 -37.22 1.49 -13.97
CA ASN A 90 -36.02 2.30 -13.67
C ASN A 90 -35.69 2.46 -12.18
N GLY A 91 -36.40 1.75 -11.30
CA GLY A 91 -36.07 1.70 -9.88
C GLY A 91 -34.85 0.83 -9.58
N LEU A 92 -34.20 1.12 -8.46
CA LEU A 92 -33.07 0.33 -7.94
C LEU A 92 -33.36 -0.20 -6.54
N THR A 93 -32.69 -1.30 -6.18
CA THR A 93 -32.77 -1.89 -4.84
C THR A 93 -31.50 -2.69 -4.51
N GLY A 94 -31.33 -3.05 -3.24
CA GLY A 94 -30.18 -3.82 -2.75
C GLY A 94 -30.57 -5.21 -2.27
N LEU A 95 -29.82 -6.23 -2.68
CA LEU A 95 -29.87 -7.58 -2.11
C LEU A 95 -28.60 -7.85 -1.32
N THR A 96 -28.72 -8.03 0.00
CA THR A 96 -27.59 -8.44 0.84
C THR A 96 -27.55 -9.96 0.98
N ILE A 97 -26.42 -10.55 0.61
CA ILE A 97 -26.15 -11.99 0.72
C ILE A 97 -25.05 -12.21 1.76
N ASN A 98 -25.24 -13.21 2.63
CA ASN A 98 -24.18 -13.66 3.53
C ASN A 98 -23.14 -14.44 2.73
N ILE A 99 -21.87 -14.14 2.94
CA ILE A 99 -20.76 -14.86 2.32
C ILE A 99 -20.32 -15.94 3.30
N PRO A 100 -20.45 -17.24 2.93
CA PRO A 100 -20.01 -18.32 3.81
C PRO A 100 -18.50 -18.22 4.11
N PRO A 101 -18.06 -18.62 5.32
CA PRO A 101 -16.65 -18.72 5.65
C PRO A 101 -15.91 -19.63 4.66
N GLN A 102 -14.75 -19.18 4.17
CA GLN A 102 -13.88 -20.02 3.35
C GLN A 102 -12.87 -20.74 4.24
N SER A 103 -12.76 -22.06 4.08
CA SER A 103 -11.89 -22.90 4.92
C SER A 103 -10.42 -22.87 4.50
N LYS A 104 -10.11 -22.36 3.31
CA LYS A 104 -8.75 -22.22 2.78
C LYS A 104 -8.57 -20.84 2.17
N ALA A 105 -7.33 -20.36 2.18
CA ALA A 105 -6.98 -19.15 1.43
C ALA A 105 -7.02 -19.43 -0.07
N GLY A 106 -7.36 -18.42 -0.86
CA GLY A 106 -7.47 -18.52 -2.31
C GLY A 106 -8.52 -17.57 -2.87
N ASP A 107 -8.62 -17.58 -4.19
CA ASP A 107 -9.66 -16.86 -4.92
C ASP A 107 -10.90 -17.76 -5.09
N TYR A 108 -12.05 -17.17 -4.82
CA TYR A 108 -13.38 -17.74 -4.93
C TYR A 108 -14.25 -16.78 -5.74
N GLU A 109 -15.29 -17.29 -6.39
CA GLU A 109 -16.29 -16.47 -7.07
C GLU A 109 -17.65 -16.84 -6.53
N LEU A 110 -18.37 -15.85 -5.99
CA LEU A 110 -19.81 -15.99 -5.78
C LEU A 110 -20.52 -15.56 -7.07
N VAL A 111 -21.26 -16.49 -7.66
CA VAL A 111 -22.12 -16.23 -8.81
C VAL A 111 -23.55 -16.07 -8.31
N LEU A 112 -24.10 -14.87 -8.44
CA LEU A 112 -25.50 -14.57 -8.19
C LEU A 112 -26.24 -14.60 -9.53
N ASP A 113 -27.25 -15.46 -9.67
CA ASP A 113 -28.13 -15.54 -10.82
C ASP A 113 -29.57 -15.22 -10.39
N VAL A 114 -30.12 -14.11 -10.88
CA VAL A 114 -31.53 -13.77 -10.68
C VAL A 114 -32.35 -14.47 -11.75
N THR A 115 -32.91 -15.63 -11.41
CA THR A 115 -33.51 -16.54 -12.39
C THR A 115 -34.94 -16.17 -12.77
N GLN A 116 -35.71 -15.56 -11.86
CA GLN A 116 -37.12 -15.24 -12.08
C GLN A 116 -37.53 -13.89 -11.48
N ILE A 117 -38.48 -13.22 -12.13
CA ILE A 117 -39.15 -11.99 -11.70
C ILE A 117 -40.65 -12.23 -11.74
N ASN A 118 -41.37 -11.96 -10.64
CA ASN A 118 -42.81 -12.19 -10.55
C ASN A 118 -43.25 -13.61 -11.00
N GLY A 119 -42.41 -14.62 -10.73
CA GLY A 119 -42.65 -16.01 -11.15
C GLY A 119 -42.44 -16.31 -12.64
N LYS A 120 -41.94 -15.35 -13.44
CA LYS A 120 -41.55 -15.54 -14.85
C LYS A 120 -40.03 -15.49 -15.00
N PRO A 121 -39.45 -16.14 -16.03
CA PRO A 121 -38.01 -16.09 -16.27
C PRO A 121 -37.48 -14.65 -16.38
N ASN A 122 -36.33 -14.38 -15.76
CA ASN A 122 -35.64 -13.10 -15.93
C ASN A 122 -34.97 -13.04 -17.31
N GLY A 123 -35.44 -12.11 -18.14
CA GLY A 123 -34.94 -11.89 -19.49
C GLY A 123 -33.70 -10.99 -19.56
N SER A 124 -33.29 -10.37 -18.45
CA SER A 124 -32.14 -9.45 -18.45
C SER A 124 -30.83 -10.13 -18.90
N PRO A 125 -30.03 -9.50 -19.79
CA PRO A 125 -28.66 -9.93 -20.06
C PRO A 125 -27.72 -9.73 -18.86
N GLY A 126 -28.07 -8.83 -17.93
CA GLY A 126 -27.33 -8.53 -16.70
C GLY A 126 -27.84 -9.27 -15.46
N LYS A 127 -28.59 -10.37 -15.61
CA LYS A 127 -29.16 -11.13 -14.48
C LYS A 127 -28.13 -11.89 -13.63
N ILE A 128 -26.92 -12.04 -14.14
CA ILE A 128 -25.81 -12.71 -13.47
C ILE A 128 -24.79 -11.68 -13.01
N ALA A 129 -24.47 -11.67 -11.71
CA ALA A 129 -23.34 -10.96 -11.15
C ALA A 129 -22.30 -11.92 -10.59
N LYS A 130 -21.04 -11.55 -10.73
CA LYS A 130 -19.88 -12.30 -10.22
C LYS A 130 -19.16 -11.45 -9.18
N LEU A 131 -19.18 -11.90 -7.94
CA LEU A 131 -18.41 -11.31 -6.85
C LEU A 131 -17.08 -12.07 -6.70
N PRO A 132 -15.94 -11.47 -7.10
CA PRO A 132 -14.65 -12.05 -6.79
C PRO A 132 -14.36 -11.90 -5.29
N ILE A 133 -14.01 -13.00 -4.64
CA ILE A 133 -13.70 -13.09 -3.22
C ILE A 133 -12.28 -13.62 -3.09
N THR A 134 -11.42 -12.94 -2.35
CA THR A 134 -10.10 -13.47 -1.98
C THR A 134 -10.10 -13.77 -0.48
N ALA A 135 -10.06 -15.06 -0.15
CA ALA A 135 -9.90 -15.52 1.21
C ALA A 135 -8.41 -15.53 1.60
N ILE A 136 -8.09 -14.92 2.74
CA ILE A 136 -6.71 -14.77 3.22
C ILE A 136 -6.56 -15.27 4.65
N ASN A 137 -5.41 -15.85 4.98
CA ASN A 137 -5.15 -16.42 6.30
C ASN A 137 -5.07 -15.33 7.40
N LYS A 138 -4.58 -14.16 7.01
CA LYS A 138 -4.38 -13.01 7.89
C LYS A 138 -4.73 -11.72 7.13
N LEU A 139 -5.55 -10.87 7.75
CA LEU A 139 -5.81 -9.53 7.26
C LEU A 139 -4.55 -8.67 7.48
N PRO A 140 -4.06 -7.95 6.46
CA PRO A 140 -3.00 -6.96 6.65
C PRO A 140 -3.42 -5.82 7.56
N THR A 141 -2.44 -5.26 8.27
CA THR A 141 -2.61 -3.95 8.87
C THR A 141 -2.50 -2.89 7.78
N CYS A 142 -3.63 -2.29 7.40
CA CYS A 142 -3.65 -1.16 6.48
C CYS A 142 -3.18 0.11 7.19
N ARG A 143 -1.98 0.60 6.84
CA ARG A 143 -1.50 1.92 7.28
C ARG A 143 -1.77 2.97 6.23
N VAL A 144 -2.06 4.17 6.69
CA VAL A 144 -2.46 5.32 5.89
C VAL A 144 -1.33 6.34 5.91
N VAL A 145 -0.86 6.74 4.73
CA VAL A 145 0.17 7.77 4.58
C VAL A 145 -0.46 9.03 4.04
N PHE A 146 -0.24 10.16 4.69
CA PHE A 146 -0.51 11.47 4.10
C PHE A 146 0.81 12.16 3.76
N GLU A 147 0.88 12.75 2.58
CA GLU A 147 2.00 13.58 2.13
C GLU A 147 1.53 15.03 2.08
N ASP A 148 2.10 15.91 2.92
CA ASP A 148 1.83 17.35 2.96
C ASP A 148 2.93 18.12 2.25
N TYR A 149 2.59 18.76 1.12
CA TYR A 149 3.46 19.71 0.43
C TYR A 149 3.24 21.10 1.05
N THR A 150 4.29 21.66 1.64
CA THR A 150 4.20 22.83 2.51
C THR A 150 5.39 23.79 2.37
N ALA A 151 5.35 24.92 3.07
CA ALA A 151 6.52 25.79 3.24
C ALA A 151 6.40 26.71 4.47
N ASN A 152 7.55 27.12 5.02
CA ASN A 152 7.65 28.08 6.12
C ASN A 152 7.06 29.44 5.76
N TRP A 153 7.25 29.89 4.52
CA TRP A 153 6.79 31.20 4.04
C TRP A 153 5.29 31.21 3.69
N CYS A 154 4.65 30.04 3.64
CA CYS A 154 3.28 29.89 3.20
C CYS A 154 2.29 30.18 4.35
N PRO A 155 1.44 31.23 4.25
CA PRO A 155 0.56 31.62 5.34
C PRO A 155 -0.61 30.65 5.57
N TRP A 156 -0.99 29.88 4.55
CA TRP A 156 -2.11 28.93 4.63
C TRP A 156 -1.67 27.51 5.01
N CYS A 157 -0.37 27.25 5.00
CA CYS A 157 0.22 25.96 5.32
C CYS A 157 -0.01 25.43 6.74
N PRO A 158 -0.27 26.27 7.76
CA PRO A 158 -0.79 25.80 9.04
C PRO A 158 -1.99 24.86 8.96
N SER A 159 -2.86 24.99 7.95
CA SER A 159 -4.00 24.08 7.77
C SER A 159 -3.58 22.64 7.44
N GLY A 160 -2.57 22.47 6.57
CA GLY A 160 -1.96 21.17 6.28
C GLY A 160 -1.35 20.57 7.54
N ILE A 161 -0.52 21.34 8.26
CA ILE A 161 0.09 20.92 9.52
C ILE A 161 -0.97 20.53 10.57
N ALA A 162 -2.08 21.27 10.66
CA ALA A 162 -3.18 20.97 11.56
C ALA A 162 -3.87 19.63 11.21
N VAL A 163 -4.07 19.34 9.92
CA VAL A 163 -4.56 18.03 9.46
C VAL A 163 -3.59 16.93 9.87
N MET A 164 -2.30 17.09 9.56
CA MET A 164 -1.26 16.09 9.87
C MET A 164 -1.19 15.76 11.37
N ARG A 165 -1.16 16.80 12.22
CA ARG A 165 -1.15 16.64 13.68
C ARG A 165 -2.43 15.98 14.19
N GLN A 166 -3.59 16.35 13.65
CA GLN A 166 -4.86 15.77 14.08
C GLN A 166 -4.89 14.26 13.76
N MET A 167 -4.48 13.89 12.55
CA MET A 167 -4.48 12.51 12.10
C MET A 167 -3.47 11.67 12.87
N ALA A 168 -2.28 12.21 13.16
CA ALA A 168 -1.30 11.57 14.03
C ALA A 168 -1.82 11.33 15.45
N LYS A 169 -2.60 12.27 16.01
CA LYS A 169 -3.21 12.13 17.35
C LYS A 169 -4.38 11.12 17.38
N LYS A 170 -5.24 11.13 16.35
CA LYS A 170 -6.40 10.24 16.28
C LYS A 170 -6.02 8.79 15.93
N HIS A 171 -5.01 8.61 15.09
CA HIS A 171 -4.65 7.30 14.53
C HIS A 171 -3.15 6.98 14.71
N PRO A 172 -2.59 7.04 15.93
CA PRO A 172 -1.14 7.01 16.16
C PRO A 172 -0.43 5.72 15.72
N ASN A 173 -1.17 4.61 15.65
CA ASN A 173 -0.65 3.30 15.27
C ASN A 173 -0.58 3.08 13.76
N ASP A 174 -1.50 3.70 13.01
CA ASP A 174 -1.79 3.36 11.62
C ASP A 174 -1.64 4.56 10.66
N PHE A 175 -1.49 5.79 11.16
CA PHE A 175 -1.25 6.98 10.35
C PHE A 175 0.23 7.38 10.35
N PHE A 176 0.78 7.62 9.16
CA PHE A 176 2.12 8.16 8.98
C PHE A 176 2.07 9.45 8.16
N GLY A 177 2.62 10.52 8.73
CA GLY A 177 2.81 11.78 8.02
C GLY A 177 4.15 11.82 7.29
N ILE A 178 4.18 12.52 6.16
CA ILE A 178 5.40 12.95 5.48
C ILE A 178 5.19 14.40 5.06
N VAL A 179 6.05 15.29 5.52
CA VAL A 179 5.96 16.73 5.23
C VAL A 179 7.09 17.10 4.28
N ALA A 180 6.75 17.39 3.03
CA ALA A 180 7.68 17.80 1.99
C ALA A 180 7.66 19.32 1.83
N HIS A 181 8.76 19.97 2.22
CA HIS A 181 8.90 21.41 2.08
C HIS A 181 9.29 21.81 0.65
N ASP A 182 8.71 22.90 0.15
CA ASP A 182 8.97 23.45 -1.17
C ASP A 182 9.48 24.89 -1.09
N GLY A 183 10.61 25.14 -1.75
CA GLY A 183 11.20 26.49 -1.86
C GLY A 183 11.63 27.12 -0.52
N ASP A 184 12.01 26.33 0.49
CA ASP A 184 12.52 26.85 1.76
C ASP A 184 13.69 26.05 2.37
N VAL A 185 14.11 26.45 3.57
CA VAL A 185 15.25 25.92 4.33
C VAL A 185 15.15 24.43 4.71
N MET A 186 13.95 23.85 4.66
CA MET A 186 13.71 22.42 4.90
C MET A 186 13.44 21.66 3.61
N GLY A 187 13.37 22.33 2.46
CA GLY A 187 13.16 21.71 1.17
C GLY A 187 14.26 20.73 0.80
N ILE A 188 13.88 19.65 0.11
CA ILE A 188 14.81 18.61 -0.33
C ILE A 188 14.74 18.40 -1.83
N LYS A 189 15.90 18.19 -2.45
CA LYS A 189 15.98 18.01 -3.90
C LYS A 189 15.30 16.72 -4.35
N GLY A 190 14.51 16.80 -5.42
CA GLY A 190 13.97 15.64 -6.12
C GLY A 190 12.79 14.95 -5.43
N TYR A 191 12.22 15.52 -4.37
CA TYR A 191 10.92 15.06 -3.85
C TYR A 191 9.81 15.55 -4.79
N ASN A 192 9.70 14.88 -5.93
CA ASN A 192 8.73 15.17 -6.97
C ASN A 192 7.95 13.90 -7.28
N VAL A 193 6.64 13.94 -7.07
CA VAL A 193 5.75 12.80 -7.24
C VAL A 193 4.74 13.14 -8.34
N PRO A 194 4.92 12.60 -9.56
CA PRO A 194 4.04 12.92 -10.68
C PRO A 194 2.56 12.62 -10.43
N ALA A 195 2.27 11.60 -9.62
CA ALA A 195 0.90 11.20 -9.27
C ALA A 195 0.19 12.18 -8.33
N THR A 196 0.92 13.04 -7.65
CA THR A 196 0.39 14.02 -6.68
C THR A 196 0.97 15.40 -6.94
N PRO A 197 0.65 16.01 -8.10
CA PRO A 197 1.18 17.34 -8.41
C PRO A 197 0.67 18.36 -7.39
N HIS A 198 1.53 19.31 -7.03
CA HIS A 198 1.20 20.44 -6.17
C HIS A 198 1.51 21.76 -6.88
N THR A 199 0.47 22.44 -7.37
CA THR A 199 0.61 23.78 -7.98
C THR A 199 0.38 24.92 -6.97
N GLY A 200 0.19 24.58 -5.69
CA GLY A 200 -0.03 25.51 -4.59
C GLY A 200 0.10 24.83 -3.23
N LEU A 201 0.35 25.63 -2.20
CA LEU A 201 0.61 25.17 -0.83
C LEU A 201 -0.44 25.73 0.15
N PRO A 202 -0.86 24.96 1.17
CA PRO A 202 -0.52 23.55 1.36
C PRO A 202 -1.29 22.67 0.37
N THR A 203 -0.73 21.51 0.07
CA THR A 203 -1.45 20.44 -0.63
C THR A 203 -1.19 19.13 0.10
N VAL A 204 -2.23 18.53 0.67
CA VAL A 204 -2.14 17.25 1.37
C VAL A 204 -2.75 16.15 0.50
N TRP A 205 -2.04 15.05 0.30
CA TRP A 205 -2.51 13.88 -0.43
C TRP A 205 -2.64 12.66 0.50
N ALA A 206 -3.84 12.07 0.53
CA ALA A 206 -4.11 10.83 1.23
C ALA A 206 -3.72 9.63 0.37
N SER A 207 -2.59 9.03 0.71
CA SER A 207 -2.04 7.81 0.09
C SER A 207 -2.01 7.88 -1.44
N ARG A 208 -1.76 9.09 -1.96
CA ARG A 208 -1.74 9.47 -3.38
C ARG A 208 -3.01 9.17 -4.18
N ALA A 209 -4.10 8.81 -3.50
CA ALA A 209 -5.36 8.50 -4.14
C ALA A 209 -6.32 9.69 -4.15
N ASN A 210 -6.27 10.52 -3.10
CA ASN A 210 -7.20 11.63 -2.93
C ASN A 210 -6.47 12.85 -2.39
N LYS A 211 -6.75 14.03 -2.95
CA LYS A 211 -6.37 15.30 -2.32
C LYS A 211 -7.27 15.50 -1.10
N VAL A 212 -6.67 15.82 0.04
CA VAL A 212 -7.41 16.08 1.27
C VAL A 212 -8.00 17.48 1.21
N GLU A 213 -9.33 17.56 1.27
CA GLU A 213 -10.06 18.81 1.38
C GLU A 213 -10.49 19.09 2.84
N GLY A 214 -10.65 20.36 3.17
CA GLY A 214 -11.02 20.81 4.51
C GLY A 214 -9.89 20.68 5.54
N PHE A 215 -10.28 20.60 6.83
CA PHE A 215 -9.34 20.76 7.95
C PHE A 215 -9.21 19.52 8.85
N THR A 216 -9.79 18.37 8.48
CA THR A 216 -9.86 17.21 9.38
C THR A 216 -9.15 15.95 8.89
N GLY A 217 -9.15 15.66 7.59
CA GLY A 217 -8.50 14.46 7.01
C GLY A 217 -9.19 13.11 7.28
N GLU A 218 -10.15 13.04 8.19
CA GLU A 218 -10.76 11.78 8.67
C GLU A 218 -11.45 11.00 7.55
N LEU A 219 -12.20 11.68 6.69
CA LEU A 219 -12.89 11.06 5.55
C LEU A 219 -11.91 10.26 4.68
N TYR A 220 -10.80 10.88 4.28
CA TYR A 220 -9.82 10.26 3.39
C TYR A 220 -9.02 9.15 4.07
N TYR A 221 -8.82 9.24 5.38
CA TYR A 221 -8.28 8.14 6.16
C TYR A 221 -9.22 6.95 6.14
N GLN A 222 -10.52 7.14 6.40
CA GLN A 222 -11.51 6.06 6.36
C GLN A 222 -11.65 5.46 4.96
N MET A 223 -11.63 6.29 3.91
CA MET A 223 -11.59 5.80 2.52
C MET A 223 -10.37 4.91 2.25
N THR A 224 -9.19 5.28 2.77
CA THR A 224 -7.97 4.46 2.64
C THR A 224 -8.09 3.16 3.42
N LYS A 225 -8.60 3.19 4.66
CA LYS A 225 -8.85 2.00 5.47
C LYS A 225 -9.87 1.06 4.83
N GLN A 226 -10.91 1.62 4.19
CA GLN A 226 -11.94 0.86 3.49
C GLN A 226 -11.41 0.21 2.20
N ARG A 227 -10.51 0.90 1.46
CA ARG A 227 -9.78 0.31 0.34
C ARG A 227 -8.95 -0.91 0.79
N GLY A 228 -8.42 -0.84 2.01
CA GLY A 228 -7.65 -1.92 2.63
C GLY A 228 -6.26 -2.10 2.03
N ALA A 229 -5.58 -3.16 2.46
CA ALA A 229 -4.26 -3.54 1.99
C ALA A 229 -4.20 -5.03 1.65
N MET A 230 -3.32 -5.37 0.71
CA MET A 230 -3.02 -6.72 0.21
C MET A 230 -1.78 -7.38 0.81
N MET A 231 -0.98 -6.62 1.54
CA MET A 231 0.28 -7.06 2.12
C MET A 231 0.51 -6.39 3.46
N ASP A 232 1.20 -7.09 4.36
CA ASP A 232 1.85 -6.45 5.48
C ASP A 232 3.23 -5.97 5.06
N VAL A 233 3.66 -4.87 5.66
CA VAL A 233 5.01 -4.34 5.50
C VAL A 233 5.60 -4.02 6.86
N ASP A 234 6.90 -4.27 6.98
CA ASP A 234 7.74 -3.90 8.11
C ASP A 234 9.06 -3.31 7.62
N VAL A 235 9.70 -2.48 8.44
CA VAL A 235 10.98 -1.86 8.12
C VAL A 235 11.87 -1.76 9.35
N LYS A 236 13.16 -2.01 9.13
CA LYS A 236 14.23 -1.77 10.08
C LYS A 236 15.22 -0.81 9.44
N ALA A 237 15.71 0.14 10.22
CA ALA A 237 16.69 1.12 9.79
C ALA A 237 17.74 1.32 10.87
N GLN A 238 19.00 1.41 10.46
CA GLN A 238 20.11 1.69 11.35
C GLN A 238 21.14 2.57 10.66
N TRP A 239 21.86 3.36 11.45
CA TRP A 239 23.04 4.05 10.96
C TRP A 239 24.08 3.05 10.46
N ASN A 240 24.76 3.39 9.37
CA ASN A 240 26.00 2.73 9.03
C ASN A 240 27.10 3.09 10.02
N ARG A 241 28.21 2.36 9.97
CA ARG A 241 29.34 2.54 10.88
C ARG A 241 29.91 3.97 10.84
N GLN A 242 29.93 4.60 9.67
CA GLN A 242 30.49 5.94 9.49
C GLN A 242 29.53 7.06 9.94
N GLY A 243 28.27 6.74 10.24
CA GLY A 243 27.24 7.73 10.57
C GLY A 243 26.89 8.68 9.40
N LYS A 244 27.07 8.19 8.16
CA LYS A 244 26.90 8.93 6.89
C LYS A 244 25.82 8.34 5.98
N SER A 245 25.34 7.13 6.27
CA SER A 245 24.16 6.56 5.61
C SER A 245 23.28 5.86 6.63
N ILE A 246 22.02 5.63 6.25
CA ILE A 246 21.08 4.78 6.98
C ILE A 246 20.79 3.56 6.12
N ASP A 247 21.21 2.40 6.61
CA ASP A 247 20.91 1.12 6.02
C ASP A 247 19.47 0.74 6.36
N VAL A 248 18.69 0.38 5.34
CA VAL A 248 17.28 0.02 5.49
C VAL A 248 17.03 -1.38 4.99
N GLN A 249 16.25 -2.14 5.76
CA GLN A 249 15.74 -3.45 5.37
C GLN A 249 14.23 -3.46 5.58
N SER A 250 13.47 -3.64 4.51
CA SER A 250 12.03 -3.85 4.56
C SER A 250 11.67 -5.30 4.33
N THR A 251 10.59 -5.75 4.96
CA THR A 251 9.98 -7.05 4.71
C THR A 251 8.54 -6.84 4.27
N THR A 252 8.20 -7.34 3.08
CA THR A 252 6.84 -7.29 2.54
C THR A 252 6.27 -8.70 2.49
N THR A 253 5.05 -8.89 2.98
CA THR A 253 4.37 -10.20 2.99
C THR A 253 2.98 -10.05 2.39
N PHE A 254 2.83 -10.46 1.13
CA PHE A 254 1.54 -10.50 0.44
C PHE A 254 0.62 -11.54 1.07
N ARG A 255 -0.67 -11.24 1.17
CA ARG A 255 -1.68 -12.17 1.71
C ARG A 255 -2.39 -12.99 0.64
N ALA A 256 -2.12 -12.72 -0.63
CA ALA A 256 -2.61 -13.47 -1.78
C ALA A 256 -1.47 -13.76 -2.76
N THR A 257 -1.58 -14.87 -3.48
CA THR A 257 -0.66 -15.26 -4.55
C THR A 257 -1.08 -14.55 -5.84
N THR A 258 -0.13 -13.96 -6.56
CA THR A 258 -0.36 -13.38 -7.91
C THR A 258 0.92 -13.45 -8.74
N ASN A 259 0.77 -13.58 -10.05
CA ASN A 259 1.86 -13.54 -11.03
C ASN A 259 1.98 -12.19 -11.76
N ASN A 260 1.14 -11.21 -11.40
CA ASN A 260 1.09 -9.87 -12.00
C ASN A 260 1.04 -8.80 -10.91
N ALA A 261 1.83 -8.96 -9.85
CA ALA A 261 2.06 -7.92 -8.86
C ALA A 261 2.78 -6.74 -9.53
N ARG A 262 2.21 -5.54 -9.39
CA ARG A 262 2.78 -4.30 -9.93
C ARG A 262 3.04 -3.34 -8.79
N TYR A 263 3.85 -3.77 -7.83
CA TYR A 263 4.17 -2.97 -6.64
C TYR A 263 5.67 -2.66 -6.61
N ALA A 264 6.01 -1.50 -6.04
CA ALA A 264 7.39 -1.10 -5.81
C ALA A 264 7.53 -0.42 -4.44
N LEU A 265 8.72 -0.49 -3.87
CA LEU A 265 9.06 0.13 -2.59
C LEU A 265 9.71 1.49 -2.81
N ALA A 266 9.27 2.48 -2.04
CA ALA A 266 9.97 3.75 -1.87
C ALA A 266 10.35 3.93 -0.39
N TYR A 267 11.39 4.71 -0.12
CA TYR A 267 11.84 5.01 1.23
C TYR A 267 11.94 6.51 1.43
N VAL A 268 11.48 7.00 2.58
CA VAL A 268 11.60 8.40 2.99
C VAL A 268 12.24 8.45 4.37
N LEU A 269 13.29 9.25 4.50
CA LEU A 269 13.84 9.66 5.78
C LEU A 269 13.08 10.90 6.23
N ILE A 270 12.40 10.82 7.37
CA ILE A 270 11.77 11.98 8.01
C ILE A 270 12.50 12.34 9.31
N GLU A 271 12.47 13.61 9.66
CA GLU A 271 13.00 14.14 10.91
C GLU A 271 11.91 14.85 11.70
N ASN A 272 11.85 14.52 12.98
CA ASN A 272 10.88 15.06 13.92
C ASN A 272 11.48 16.13 14.82
N ARG A 273 10.62 16.94 15.41
CA ARG A 273 10.96 17.98 16.38
C ARG A 273 12.10 18.90 15.92
N ILE A 274 12.12 19.29 14.65
CA ILE A 274 13.05 20.31 14.18
C ILE A 274 12.62 21.64 14.79
N GLN A 275 13.50 22.24 15.57
CA GLN A 275 13.24 23.51 16.23
C GLN A 275 14.47 24.40 16.15
N ARG A 276 14.25 25.64 15.70
CA ARG A 276 15.29 26.64 15.43
C ARG A 276 14.78 28.01 15.85
N ASN A 277 15.54 28.71 16.69
CA ASN A 277 15.15 30.03 17.20
C ASN A 277 15.09 31.10 16.10
N ASP A 278 15.87 30.91 15.03
CA ASP A 278 15.94 31.77 13.86
C ASP A 278 14.89 31.43 12.79
N TRP A 279 14.08 30.40 13.00
CA TRP A 279 13.04 29.97 12.05
C TRP A 279 11.64 30.28 12.56
N ALA A 280 10.73 30.46 11.62
CA ALA A 280 9.33 30.70 11.91
C ALA A 280 8.43 30.09 10.81
N GLN A 281 7.17 29.84 11.17
CA GLN A 281 6.10 29.45 10.26
C GLN A 281 5.16 30.65 10.05
N ARG A 282 4.94 31.07 8.81
CA ARG A 282 3.89 32.05 8.48
C ARG A 282 2.52 31.49 8.82
N ASN A 283 1.63 32.36 9.31
CA ASN A 283 0.35 31.97 9.86
C ASN A 283 -0.77 32.96 9.53
N GLY A 284 -1.37 32.79 8.36
CA GLY A 284 -2.52 33.60 7.91
C GLY A 284 -3.81 33.35 8.70
N TYR A 285 -3.84 32.37 9.60
CA TYR A 285 -5.01 32.09 10.44
C TYR A 285 -5.02 32.87 11.76
N SER A 286 -3.92 33.54 12.11
CA SER A 286 -3.76 34.31 13.36
C SER A 286 -4.95 35.27 13.58
N GLY A 287 -5.71 35.05 14.65
CA GLY A 287 -6.87 35.86 15.04
C GLY A 287 -8.16 35.64 14.25
N SER A 288 -8.19 34.73 13.26
CA SER A 288 -9.39 34.46 12.46
C SER A 288 -10.39 33.57 13.21
N THR A 289 -11.52 34.14 13.63
CA THR A 289 -12.57 33.39 14.34
C THR A 289 -13.45 32.54 13.43
N SER A 290 -13.41 32.75 12.11
CA SER A 290 -14.25 32.04 11.13
C SER A 290 -13.99 30.53 11.06
N TYR A 291 -12.85 30.07 11.56
CA TYR A 291 -12.43 28.66 11.52
C TYR A 291 -12.29 28.03 12.91
N LEU A 292 -12.64 28.78 13.96
CA LEU A 292 -12.48 28.34 15.35
C LEU A 292 -13.42 27.17 15.66
N GLY A 293 -12.91 26.13 16.32
CA GLY A 293 -13.67 24.96 16.72
C GLY A 293 -13.84 23.88 15.64
N LEU A 294 -13.32 24.09 14.44
CA LEU A 294 -13.36 23.07 13.37
C LEU A 294 -12.37 21.91 13.62
N ASN A 295 -11.19 22.24 14.17
CA ASN A 295 -10.12 21.30 14.49
C ASN A 295 -9.27 21.90 15.63
N PRO A 296 -9.08 21.21 16.77
CA PRO A 296 -8.23 21.70 17.87
C PRO A 296 -6.79 22.04 17.46
N GLU A 297 -6.23 21.34 16.48
CA GLU A 297 -4.90 21.66 15.93
C GLU A 297 -4.91 22.94 15.11
N LEU A 298 -6.02 23.25 14.41
CA LEU A 298 -6.15 24.53 13.69
C LEU A 298 -6.36 25.67 14.68
N ASP A 299 -7.11 25.45 15.75
CA ASP A 299 -7.33 26.43 16.82
C ASP A 299 -6.02 26.88 17.47
N TYR A 300 -5.02 25.99 17.58
CA TYR A 300 -3.67 26.36 18.02
C TYR A 300 -3.06 27.45 17.13
N PHE A 301 -3.19 27.32 15.81
CA PHE A 301 -2.68 28.31 14.86
C PHE A 301 -3.50 29.60 14.89
N ILE A 302 -4.82 29.51 15.00
CA ILE A 302 -5.69 30.69 15.14
C ILE A 302 -5.30 31.53 16.38
N LYS A 303 -4.94 30.87 17.48
CA LYS A 303 -4.55 31.51 18.74
C LYS A 303 -3.07 31.92 18.79
N SER A 304 -2.29 31.59 17.77
CA SER A 304 -0.85 31.89 17.68
C SER A 304 -0.58 33.11 16.79
N SER A 305 0.56 33.76 16.95
CA SER A 305 0.96 34.94 16.16
C SER A 305 1.25 34.63 14.68
N ASP A 306 1.32 35.66 13.83
CA ASP A 306 2.00 35.62 12.53
C ASP A 306 3.30 36.44 12.55
N PRO A 307 4.47 35.84 12.27
CA PRO A 307 4.71 34.41 12.18
C PRO A 307 4.75 33.73 13.57
N ILE A 308 4.69 32.41 13.60
CA ILE A 308 4.97 31.61 14.80
C ILE A 308 6.47 31.36 14.85
N LYS A 309 7.17 32.10 15.71
CA LYS A 309 8.62 31.94 15.93
C LYS A 309 8.92 30.69 16.75
N ASN A 310 10.12 30.13 16.57
CA ASN A 310 10.60 28.96 17.31
C ASN A 310 9.63 27.75 17.22
N PHE A 311 9.03 27.59 16.04
CA PHE A 311 8.05 26.54 15.78
C PHE A 311 8.73 25.16 15.71
N VAL A 312 8.02 24.14 16.18
CA VAL A 312 8.46 22.74 16.14
C VAL A 312 7.84 22.06 14.92
N PHE A 313 8.69 21.72 13.96
CA PHE A 313 8.32 20.99 12.75
C PHE A 313 8.45 19.48 12.96
N GLU A 314 7.47 18.73 12.45
CA GLU A 314 7.34 17.28 12.62
C GLU A 314 7.26 16.60 11.25
N ASP A 315 7.63 15.32 11.19
CA ASP A 315 7.51 14.47 9.99
C ASP A 315 8.19 15.05 8.71
N VAL A 316 9.19 15.92 8.86
CA VAL A 316 9.83 16.64 7.75
C VAL A 316 10.70 15.69 6.92
N ALA A 317 10.38 15.53 5.64
CA ALA A 317 11.19 14.75 4.72
C ALA A 317 12.60 15.36 4.58
N ARG A 318 13.64 14.55 4.83
CA ARG A 318 15.05 14.92 4.71
C ARG A 318 15.76 14.26 3.54
N SER A 319 15.32 13.05 3.17
CA SER A 319 15.86 12.30 2.04
C SER A 319 14.84 11.29 1.57
N HIS A 320 14.98 10.82 0.34
CA HIS A 320 14.11 9.78 -0.20
C HIS A 320 14.85 8.92 -1.22
N ILE A 321 14.27 7.77 -1.54
CA ILE A 321 14.69 6.88 -2.63
C ILE A 321 13.44 6.35 -3.30
N GLY A 322 13.38 6.48 -4.63
CA GLY A 322 12.27 5.97 -5.44
C GLY A 322 10.94 6.68 -5.20
N ILE A 323 10.92 7.92 -4.69
CA ILE A 323 9.67 8.54 -4.25
C ILE A 323 8.62 8.71 -5.36
N ALA A 324 9.05 8.90 -6.61
CA ALA A 324 8.14 9.09 -7.73
C ALA A 324 7.28 7.84 -8.00
N ASN A 325 7.91 6.69 -8.26
CA ASN A 325 7.23 5.46 -8.72
C ASN A 325 7.69 4.18 -7.97
N GLY A 326 8.46 4.32 -6.90
CA GLY A 326 9.17 3.23 -6.26
C GLY A 326 10.49 2.87 -6.97
N LEU A 327 11.25 1.99 -6.33
CA LEU A 327 12.45 1.39 -6.88
C LEU A 327 12.09 0.19 -7.78
N ASP A 328 12.55 0.23 -9.03
CA ASP A 328 12.36 -0.88 -9.96
C ASP A 328 12.96 -2.18 -9.41
N GLY A 329 12.21 -3.28 -9.51
CA GLY A 329 12.63 -4.59 -9.05
C GLY A 329 12.66 -4.77 -7.53
N SER A 330 12.26 -3.77 -6.74
CA SER A 330 12.24 -3.87 -5.27
C SER A 330 11.22 -4.88 -4.72
N LEU A 331 10.18 -5.21 -5.51
CA LEU A 331 9.28 -6.34 -5.28
C LEU A 331 9.12 -7.14 -6.58
N PRO A 332 9.01 -8.47 -6.50
CA PRO A 332 8.83 -9.32 -7.68
C PRO A 332 7.40 -9.26 -8.21
N GLN A 333 7.23 -9.52 -9.52
CA GLN A 333 5.91 -9.62 -10.15
C GLN A 333 5.15 -10.89 -9.75
N SER A 334 5.87 -11.96 -9.45
CA SER A 334 5.31 -13.22 -8.95
C SER A 334 5.54 -13.34 -7.45
N VAL A 335 4.45 -13.34 -6.69
CA VAL A 335 4.45 -13.44 -5.24
C VAL A 335 3.60 -14.63 -4.81
N VAL A 336 4.08 -15.32 -3.78
CA VAL A 336 3.34 -16.40 -3.13
C VAL A 336 2.81 -15.87 -1.81
N ALA A 337 1.53 -16.12 -1.53
CA ALA A 337 0.90 -15.71 -0.29
C ALA A 337 1.73 -16.14 0.94
N ASP A 338 1.77 -15.26 1.93
CA ASP A 338 2.40 -15.42 3.23
C ASP A 338 3.92 -15.67 3.20
N ARG A 339 4.59 -15.56 2.05
CA ARG A 339 6.05 -15.61 1.96
C ARG A 339 6.66 -14.21 2.10
N PRO A 340 7.59 -14.00 3.04
CA PRO A 340 8.24 -12.70 3.22
C PRO A 340 9.22 -12.42 2.08
N ILE A 341 9.20 -11.17 1.60
CA ILE A 341 10.11 -10.63 0.59
C ILE A 341 10.95 -9.57 1.28
N VAL A 342 12.26 -9.79 1.33
CA VAL A 342 13.22 -8.87 1.96
C VAL A 342 13.86 -8.00 0.88
N HIS A 343 13.84 -6.69 1.08
CA HIS A 343 14.55 -5.73 0.24
C HIS A 343 15.48 -4.88 1.12
N LYS A 344 16.69 -4.63 0.63
CA LYS A 344 17.70 -3.80 1.31
C LYS A 344 18.03 -2.60 0.45
N SER A 345 18.20 -1.44 1.08
CA SER A 345 18.64 -0.20 0.44
C SER A 345 19.41 0.65 1.45
N ALA A 346 19.87 1.84 1.03
CA ALA A 346 20.54 2.78 1.92
C ALA A 346 20.24 4.24 1.53
N LEU A 347 19.87 5.05 2.50
CA LEU A 347 19.75 6.51 2.38
C LEU A 347 21.12 7.13 2.64
N ASN A 348 21.76 7.66 1.60
CA ASN A 348 23.16 8.09 1.62
C ASN A 348 23.34 9.60 1.75
N GLY A 349 24.56 10.01 2.14
CA GLY A 349 25.01 11.40 2.14
C GLY A 349 24.49 12.23 3.29
N ILE A 350 24.16 11.58 4.40
CA ILE A 350 23.66 12.27 5.58
C ILE A 350 24.81 13.04 6.24
N GLY A 351 24.62 14.35 6.35
CA GLY A 351 25.64 15.30 6.78
C GLY A 351 26.62 15.72 5.67
N ASP A 352 26.46 15.23 4.44
CA ASP A 352 27.23 15.67 3.27
C ASP A 352 26.37 16.55 2.34
N TRP A 353 25.26 15.99 1.82
CA TRP A 353 24.28 16.72 1.01
C TRP A 353 22.85 16.60 1.55
N VAL A 354 22.60 15.67 2.48
CA VAL A 354 21.36 15.60 3.26
C VAL A 354 21.60 16.25 4.60
N THR A 355 20.96 17.40 4.83
CA THR A 355 20.97 18.07 6.13
C THR A 355 20.04 17.33 7.10
N VAL A 356 20.48 17.15 8.35
CA VAL A 356 19.70 16.65 9.48
C VAL A 356 20.13 17.45 10.71
N PHE A 357 19.19 17.88 11.54
CA PHE A 357 19.49 18.70 12.72
C PHE A 357 19.71 17.88 13.99
N ASN A 358 18.94 16.81 14.16
CA ASN A 358 19.05 15.89 15.28
C ASN A 358 18.96 14.44 14.80
N LYS A 359 20.10 13.74 14.82
CA LYS A 359 20.23 12.34 14.40
C LYS A 359 19.34 11.36 15.19
N ASN A 360 18.91 11.74 16.40
CA ASN A 360 18.04 10.91 17.25
C ASN A 360 16.56 11.05 16.92
N ASN A 361 16.18 12.02 16.09
CA ASN A 361 14.78 12.28 15.72
C ASN A 361 14.41 11.70 14.35
N LEU A 362 15.26 10.82 13.81
CA LEU A 362 15.08 10.26 12.47
C LEU A 362 14.19 9.03 12.47
N THR A 363 13.26 9.01 11.52
CA THR A 363 12.40 7.85 11.21
C THR A 363 12.50 7.55 9.72
N VAL A 364 12.56 6.26 9.37
CA VAL A 364 12.39 5.82 7.99
C VAL A 364 10.96 5.37 7.80
N VAL A 365 10.32 5.84 6.73
CA VAL A 365 9.03 5.36 6.25
C VAL A 365 9.26 4.59 4.95
N VAL A 366 8.88 3.32 4.91
CA VAL A 366 8.80 2.56 3.65
C VAL A 366 7.38 2.64 3.12
N LEU A 367 7.25 2.87 1.82
CA LEU A 367 5.99 2.96 1.10
C LEU A 367 5.90 1.79 0.13
N VAL A 368 4.74 1.14 0.04
CA VAL A 368 4.41 0.23 -1.06
C VAL A 368 3.54 0.99 -2.04
N ILE A 369 4.08 1.26 -3.22
CA ILE A 369 3.40 1.96 -4.31
C ILE A 369 2.83 0.92 -5.26
N ASP A 370 1.57 1.06 -5.64
CA ASP A 370 0.96 0.33 -6.75
C ASP A 370 1.26 1.05 -8.06
N ASN A 371 2.06 0.46 -8.94
CA ASN A 371 2.46 1.03 -10.23
C ASN A 371 1.34 1.01 -11.29
N THR A 372 0.16 0.49 -10.96
CA THR A 372 -1.04 0.62 -11.81
C THR A 372 -1.82 1.87 -11.47
N THR A 373 -1.97 2.19 -10.19
CA THR A 373 -2.79 3.31 -9.70
C THR A 373 -1.95 4.49 -9.20
N HIS A 374 -0.64 4.31 -9.09
CA HIS A 374 0.34 5.19 -8.43
C HIS A 374 0.00 5.56 -6.98
N SER A 375 -0.93 4.82 -6.36
CA SER A 375 -1.32 4.99 -4.97
C SER A 375 -0.35 4.30 -4.01
N ILE A 376 -0.21 4.84 -2.80
CA ILE A 376 0.43 4.13 -1.69
C ILE A 376 -0.60 3.13 -1.13
N VAL A 377 -0.33 1.84 -1.21
CA VAL A 377 -1.26 0.77 -0.79
C VAL A 377 -0.98 0.21 0.60
N ASN A 378 0.23 0.39 1.11
CA ASN A 378 0.56 0.21 2.52
C ASN A 378 1.90 0.90 2.85
N ALA A 379 2.26 0.95 4.13
CA ALA A 379 3.52 1.49 4.61
C ALA A 379 3.95 0.84 5.92
N ALA A 380 5.20 1.10 6.32
CA ALA A 380 5.67 0.92 7.70
C ALA A 380 6.66 2.03 8.03
N ARG A 381 6.86 2.27 9.33
CA ARG A 381 7.90 3.18 9.80
C ARG A 381 8.70 2.57 10.93
N CYS A 382 9.95 2.98 11.04
CA CYS A 382 10.78 2.68 12.20
C CYS A 382 11.70 3.86 12.53
N VAL A 383 11.93 4.08 13.83
CA VAL A 383 12.99 4.97 14.29
C VAL A 383 14.34 4.40 13.86
N VAL A 384 15.22 5.27 13.37
CA VAL A 384 16.57 4.89 12.96
C VAL A 384 17.39 4.54 14.20
N LYS A 385 17.89 3.31 14.25
CA LYS A 385 18.71 2.85 15.38
C LYS A 385 20.18 3.23 15.22
N PRO A 386 20.93 3.41 16.33
CA PRO A 386 22.38 3.49 16.28
C PRO A 386 22.98 2.26 15.57
N TYR A 387 24.18 2.43 15.02
CA TYR A 387 24.96 1.28 14.54
C TYR A 387 25.29 0.36 15.72
N THR A 388 24.86 -0.90 15.63
CA THR A 388 25.29 -1.95 16.55
C THR A 388 26.34 -2.80 15.84
N ALA A 389 27.56 -2.81 16.36
CA ALA A 389 28.61 -3.71 15.85
C ALA A 389 28.22 -5.17 16.14
N THR A 390 27.83 -5.91 15.12
CA THR A 390 27.52 -7.35 15.25
C THR A 390 28.64 -8.28 14.80
N ASP A 391 29.79 -7.76 14.34
CA ASP A 391 30.90 -8.57 13.80
C ASP A 391 32.21 -8.38 14.58
N ILE A 392 32.90 -9.49 14.82
CA ILE A 392 34.34 -9.52 15.09
C ILE A 392 35.02 -9.22 13.75
N GLU A 393 35.83 -8.18 13.71
CA GLU A 393 36.55 -7.79 12.50
C GLU A 393 37.63 -8.80 12.14
N THR A 394 37.75 -9.12 10.85
CA THR A 394 39.02 -9.55 10.28
C THR A 394 39.92 -8.31 10.22
N PRO A 395 41.09 -8.28 10.88
CA PRO A 395 41.95 -7.11 10.86
C PRO A 395 42.34 -6.76 9.43
N LYS A 396 42.19 -5.48 9.05
CA LYS A 396 42.84 -4.95 7.85
C LYS A 396 44.35 -5.04 8.07
N ALA A 397 45.02 -5.95 7.37
CA ALA A 397 46.48 -6.00 7.35
C ALA A 397 47.00 -4.77 6.58
N THR A 398 47.39 -3.72 7.31
CA THR A 398 48.06 -2.51 6.79
C THR A 398 49.56 -2.49 7.08
N ALA A 399 50.17 -3.61 7.49
CA ALA A 399 51.62 -3.73 7.58
C ALA A 399 52.15 -4.52 6.38
N GLU A 400 53.23 -4.05 5.76
CA GLU A 400 54.03 -4.87 4.86
C GLU A 400 54.34 -6.20 5.56
N ARG A 401 53.94 -7.30 4.92
CA ARG A 401 54.05 -8.64 5.47
C ARG A 401 55.52 -9.05 5.46
N VAL A 402 56.19 -9.04 6.61
CA VAL A 402 57.62 -9.38 6.75
C VAL A 402 57.77 -10.84 7.15
N GLU A 403 58.71 -11.56 6.52
CA GLU A 403 59.09 -12.92 6.93
C GLU A 403 59.73 -12.90 8.32
N VAL A 404 59.13 -13.61 9.28
CA VAL A 404 59.65 -13.71 10.67
C VAL A 404 60.31 -15.06 10.96
N ALA A 405 59.97 -16.09 10.19
CA ALA A 405 60.61 -17.40 10.26
C ALA A 405 60.36 -18.22 9.00
N ARG A 406 61.29 -19.13 8.71
CA ARG A 406 61.21 -20.10 7.62
C ARG A 406 61.56 -21.49 8.12
N PHE A 407 60.90 -22.51 7.60
CA PHE A 407 61.11 -23.91 7.98
C PHE A 407 61.13 -24.81 6.74
N ASN A 408 61.79 -25.97 6.84
CA ASN A 408 61.61 -27.05 5.88
C ASN A 408 60.40 -27.94 6.26
N LEU A 409 60.09 -28.95 5.45
CA LEU A 409 58.97 -29.87 5.69
C LEU A 409 59.09 -30.72 6.96
N THR A 410 60.28 -30.86 7.53
CA THR A 410 60.50 -31.57 8.80
C THR A 410 60.36 -30.67 10.02
N GLY A 411 60.01 -29.39 9.84
CA GLY A 411 59.88 -28.41 10.92
C GLY A 411 61.20 -27.81 11.41
N ARG A 412 62.33 -28.04 10.72
CA ARG A 412 63.62 -27.39 11.04
C ARG A 412 63.57 -25.94 10.59
N ARG A 413 63.92 -25.00 11.48
CA ARG A 413 64.04 -23.57 11.14
C ARG A 413 65.23 -23.36 10.20
N LEU A 414 65.02 -22.57 9.15
CA LEU A 414 66.01 -22.21 8.15
C LEU A 414 66.43 -20.75 8.33
N SER A 415 67.73 -20.46 8.19
CA SER A 415 68.28 -19.10 8.20
C SER A 415 68.31 -18.46 6.80
N ALA A 416 68.15 -19.25 5.73
CA ALA A 416 68.07 -18.84 4.34
C ALA A 416 67.19 -19.82 3.53
N PRO A 417 66.74 -19.46 2.31
CA PRO A 417 66.02 -20.39 1.43
C PRO A 417 66.86 -21.63 1.07
N GLU A 418 66.27 -22.83 1.19
CA GLU A 418 66.87 -24.10 0.74
C GLU A 418 66.08 -24.63 -0.47
N PRO A 419 66.70 -25.28 -1.46
CA PRO A 419 65.97 -25.92 -2.57
C PRO A 419 64.89 -26.88 -2.08
N GLY A 420 63.69 -26.79 -2.66
CA GLY A 420 62.50 -27.54 -2.27
C GLY A 420 61.45 -26.71 -1.52
N VAL A 421 60.54 -27.38 -0.80
CA VAL A 421 59.40 -26.72 -0.14
C VAL A 421 59.83 -26.07 1.17
N ASN A 422 59.66 -24.76 1.24
CA ASN A 422 59.89 -23.92 2.41
C ASN A 422 58.53 -23.47 2.98
N ILE A 423 58.39 -23.47 4.29
CA ILE A 423 57.21 -22.95 5.01
C ILE A 423 57.61 -21.62 5.65
N ILE A 424 57.05 -20.51 5.17
CA ILE A 424 57.36 -19.15 5.63
C ILE A 424 56.25 -18.66 6.55
N LYS A 425 56.60 -18.19 7.74
CA LYS A 425 55.72 -17.49 8.68
C LYS A 425 55.99 -16.00 8.59
N TYR A 426 54.92 -15.21 8.56
CA TYR A 426 55.01 -13.76 8.45
C TYR A 426 54.52 -13.03 9.70
N SER A 427 54.85 -11.74 9.79
CA SER A 427 54.55 -10.85 10.91
C SER A 427 53.04 -10.69 11.20
N ASP A 428 52.19 -10.87 10.19
CA ASP A 428 50.73 -10.84 10.29
C ASP A 428 50.12 -12.17 10.80
N GLY A 429 50.96 -13.15 11.16
CA GLY A 429 50.55 -14.47 11.65
C GLY A 429 50.23 -15.48 10.55
N THR A 430 50.24 -15.08 9.28
CA THR A 430 49.97 -16.00 8.17
C THR A 430 51.17 -16.90 7.86
N VAL A 431 50.89 -18.06 7.24
CA VAL A 431 51.89 -19.05 6.84
C VAL A 431 51.73 -19.39 5.35
N GLN A 432 52.83 -19.46 4.61
CA GLN A 432 52.84 -19.77 3.17
C GLN A 432 53.85 -20.86 2.83
N LYS A 433 53.49 -21.77 1.94
CA LYS A 433 54.43 -22.73 1.34
C LYS A 433 55.00 -22.12 0.06
N VAL A 434 56.32 -22.10 -0.06
CA VAL A 434 57.04 -21.59 -1.22
C VAL A 434 58.00 -22.66 -1.72
N PHE A 435 58.00 -22.92 -3.02
CA PHE A 435 58.97 -23.81 -3.65
C PHE A 435 60.17 -22.98 -4.09
N VAL A 436 61.35 -23.27 -3.55
CA VAL A 436 62.62 -22.64 -3.91
C VAL A 436 63.31 -23.56 -4.90
N ARG A 437 63.71 -23.03 -6.06
CA ARG A 437 64.38 -23.81 -7.12
C ARG A 437 65.83 -24.09 -6.77
#